data_AF-A0A377U092-F1
#
_entry.id   AF-A0A377U092-F1
#
_cell.length_a   1.000
_cell.length_b   1.000
_cell.length_c   1.000
_cell.angle_alpha   90.00
_cell.angle_beta   90.00
_cell.angle_gamma   90.00
#
_symmetry.space_group_name_H-M   'P 1'
#
loop_
_entity.id
_entity.type
_entity.pdbx_description
1 polymer ?
#
loop_
_entity_poly.entity_id
_entity_poly.type
_entity_poly.pdbx_seq_one_letter_code
_entity_poly.pdbx_strand_id
1 'polypeptide(L)'
;MDIGFYCLASAVALWGEPQAVLATASLLDSGVDAQGTVVLSYGDFDVTLHHSKVSDSAIPSEIQGEDGALVIEKISECQKLAFVPRGGKART
;
A
#
# COMPACT_ATOMS: atom_id res chain seq x y z
N MET A 1 -11.87 -11.48 2.20
CA MET A 1 -10.80 -10.47 2.42
C MET A 1 -10.99 -9.86 3.82
N ASP A 2 -9.94 -9.70 4.62
CA ASP A 2 -10.00 -9.09 5.97
C ASP A 2 -8.98 -7.94 6.03
N ILE A 3 -7.72 -8.24 6.33
CA ILE A 3 -6.62 -7.26 6.44
C ILE A 3 -6.31 -6.43 5.18
N GLY A 4 -6.64 -6.91 3.97
CA GLY A 4 -6.42 -6.16 2.73
C GLY A 4 -7.30 -4.91 2.60
N PHE A 5 -8.40 -4.87 3.36
CA PHE A 5 -9.33 -3.74 3.39
C PHE A 5 -8.65 -2.45 3.88
N TYR A 6 -7.75 -2.53 4.87
CA TYR A 6 -7.11 -1.34 5.43
C TYR A 6 -6.27 -0.60 4.40
N CYS A 7 -5.46 -1.32 3.61
CA CYS A 7 -4.65 -0.72 2.55
C CYS A 7 -5.54 -0.07 1.47
N LEU A 8 -6.64 -0.73 1.09
CA LEU A 8 -7.59 -0.20 0.11
C LEU A 8 -8.31 1.05 0.64
N ALA A 9 -8.81 0.99 1.87
CA ALA A 9 -9.50 2.11 2.51
C ALA A 9 -8.57 3.34 2.64
N SER A 10 -7.30 3.14 3.02
CA SER A 10 -6.30 4.21 3.05
C SER A 10 -6.09 4.83 1.67
N ALA A 11 -5.98 4.02 0.61
CA ALA A 11 -5.81 4.54 -0.74
C ALA A 11 -7.03 5.35 -1.21
N VAL A 12 -8.23 4.82 -1.03
CA VAL A 12 -9.48 5.51 -1.41
C VAL A 12 -9.68 6.78 -0.60
N ALA A 13 -9.31 6.80 0.68
CA ALA A 13 -9.39 7.99 1.52
C ALA A 13 -8.43 9.10 1.07
N LEU A 14 -7.24 8.75 0.54
CA LEU A 14 -6.23 9.71 0.10
C LEU A 14 -6.48 10.23 -1.33
N TRP A 15 -6.90 9.35 -2.24
CA TRP A 15 -6.92 9.65 -3.68
C TRP A 15 -8.29 9.47 -4.35
N GLY A 16 -9.30 8.99 -3.62
CA GLY A 16 -10.65 8.77 -4.17
C GLY A 16 -10.79 7.46 -4.95
N GLU A 17 -11.74 7.42 -5.87
CA GLU A 17 -12.00 6.24 -6.70
C GLU A 17 -10.95 6.11 -7.81
N PRO A 18 -10.29 4.94 -7.99
CA PRO A 18 -9.34 4.73 -9.06
C PRO A 18 -10.04 4.56 -10.42
N GLN A 19 -9.34 4.90 -11.49
CA GLN A 19 -9.83 4.73 -12.87
C GLN A 19 -9.86 3.26 -13.31
N ALA A 20 -8.95 2.44 -12.78
CA ALA A 20 -8.87 1.02 -13.07
C ALA A 20 -8.30 0.23 -11.89
N VAL A 21 -8.66 -1.06 -11.81
CA VAL A 21 -8.19 -1.98 -10.77
C VAL A 21 -7.71 -3.27 -11.42
N LEU A 22 -6.48 -3.68 -11.08
CA LEU A 22 -5.95 -5.00 -11.39
C LEU A 22 -5.63 -5.73 -10.09
N ALA A 23 -6.19 -6.92 -9.89
CA ALA A 23 -5.99 -7.69 -8.66
C ALA A 23 -5.58 -9.13 -8.96
N THR A 24 -4.67 -9.65 -8.14
CA THR A 24 -4.24 -11.05 -8.15
C THR A 24 -4.23 -11.58 -6.73
N ALA A 25 -4.54 -12.87 -6.57
CA ALA A 25 -4.51 -13.53 -5.27
C ALA A 25 -3.98 -14.96 -5.39
N SER A 26 -3.29 -15.41 -4.34
CA SER A 26 -3.04 -16.83 -4.10
C SER A 26 -4.09 -17.34 -3.14
N LEU A 27 -4.76 -18.43 -3.53
CA LEU A 27 -5.80 -19.07 -2.72
C LEU A 27 -5.22 -20.19 -1.86
N LEU A 28 -5.77 -20.36 -0.66
CA LEU A 28 -5.63 -21.59 0.12
C LEU A 28 -6.45 -22.71 -0.52
N ASP A 29 -6.25 -23.95 -0.07
CA ASP A 29 -7.05 -25.11 -0.49
C ASP A 29 -8.56 -24.91 -0.23
N SER A 30 -8.91 -24.09 0.75
CA SER A 30 -10.28 -23.70 1.06
C SER A 30 -10.90 -22.74 0.03
N GLY A 31 -10.12 -22.22 -0.93
CA GLY A 31 -10.52 -21.19 -1.88
C GLY A 31 -10.50 -19.76 -1.31
N VAL A 32 -10.07 -19.57 -0.06
CA VAL A 32 -9.93 -18.24 0.56
C VAL A 32 -8.60 -17.61 0.17
N ASP A 33 -8.59 -16.31 -0.11
CA ASP A 33 -7.35 -15.56 -0.37
C ASP A 33 -6.37 -15.63 0.81
N ALA A 34 -5.21 -16.22 0.56
CA ALA A 34 -4.08 -16.23 1.47
C ALA A 34 -3.37 -14.87 1.44
N GLN A 35 -3.00 -14.44 0.24
CA GLN A 35 -2.31 -13.18 -0.04
C GLN A 35 -2.67 -12.67 -1.43
N GLY A 36 -2.39 -11.40 -1.69
CA GLY A 36 -2.66 -10.78 -2.97
C GLY A 36 -1.96 -9.47 -3.19
N THR A 37 -1.98 -9.05 -4.45
CA THR A 37 -1.53 -7.72 -4.88
C THR A 37 -2.64 -7.06 -5.67
N VAL A 38 -2.90 -5.79 -5.38
CA VAL A 38 -3.85 -4.96 -6.10
C VAL A 38 -3.12 -3.72 -6.61
N VAL A 39 -3.29 -3.40 -7.87
CA VAL A 39 -2.82 -2.16 -8.49
C VAL A 39 -4.03 -1.30 -8.82
N LEU A 40 -4.06 -0.10 -8.24
CA LEU A 40 -5.09 0.92 -8.48
C LEU A 40 -4.47 2.00 -9.36
N SER A 41 -5.07 2.26 -10.52
CA SER A 41 -4.57 3.31 -11.43
C SER A 41 -5.36 4.60 -11.28
N TYR A 42 -4.66 5.72 -11.11
CA TYR A 42 -5.23 7.07 -11.01
C TYR A 42 -4.92 7.96 -12.22
N GLY A 43 -4.20 7.42 -13.21
CA GLY A 43 -3.86 8.07 -14.47
C GLY A 43 -2.40 8.51 -14.52
N ASP A 44 -2.01 9.48 -13.70
CA ASP A 44 -0.65 9.98 -13.59
C ASP A 44 0.23 9.21 -12.59
N PHE A 45 -0.39 8.44 -11.69
CA PHE A 45 0.30 7.52 -10.79
C PHE A 45 -0.54 6.27 -10.51
N ASP A 46 0.12 5.27 -9.93
CA ASP A 46 -0.49 4.03 -9.47
C ASP A 46 -0.27 3.84 -7.97
N VAL A 47 -1.19 3.14 -7.32
CA VAL A 47 -1.07 2.68 -5.94
C VAL A 47 -1.03 1.16 -5.93
N THR A 48 0.06 0.59 -5.44
CA THR A 48 0.20 -0.87 -5.29
C THR A 48 -0.03 -1.28 -3.84
N LEU A 49 -0.99 -2.17 -3.64
CA LEU A 49 -1.38 -2.71 -2.34
C LEU A 49 -0.91 -4.17 -2.27
N HIS A 50 -0.15 -4.49 -1.23
CA HIS A 50 0.18 -5.87 -0.88
C HIS A 50 -0.49 -6.23 0.43
N HIS A 51 -1.06 -7.44 0.50
CA HIS A 51 -1.63 -7.97 1.73
C HIS A 51 -1.41 -9.49 1.82
N SER A 52 -1.19 -10.00 3.03
CA SER A 52 -1.03 -11.44 3.27
C SER A 52 -1.46 -11.81 4.69
N LYS A 53 -2.28 -12.87 4.81
CA LYS A 53 -2.63 -13.46 6.12
C LYS A 53 -1.69 -14.60 6.53
N VAL A 54 -0.80 -14.98 5.63
CA VAL A 54 0.09 -16.15 5.77
C VAL A 54 1.56 -15.77 5.80
N SER A 55 1.86 -14.47 5.77
CA SER A 55 3.21 -13.92 5.87
C SER A 55 3.18 -12.50 6.42
N ASP A 56 4.27 -12.12 7.07
CA ASP A 56 4.49 -10.75 7.53
C ASP A 56 5.29 -9.95 6.49
N SER A 57 4.98 -8.66 6.35
CA SER A 57 5.79 -7.71 5.57
C SER A 57 6.60 -6.83 6.50
N ALA A 58 7.90 -6.71 6.24
CA ALA A 58 8.77 -5.71 6.88
C ALA A 58 8.87 -4.41 6.06
N ILE A 59 8.16 -4.33 4.93
CA ILE A 59 8.21 -3.19 4.00
C ILE A 59 7.24 -2.11 4.49
N PRO A 60 7.70 -0.85 4.71
CA PRO A 60 6.81 0.26 5.05
C PRO A 60 5.97 0.67 3.84
N SER A 61 4.93 1.47 4.07
CA SER A 61 4.20 2.11 2.97
C SER A 61 4.93 3.38 2.54
N GLU A 62 4.90 3.69 1.26
CA GLU A 62 5.54 4.89 0.71
C GLU A 62 4.59 5.66 -0.19
N ILE A 63 4.63 6.99 -0.09
CA ILE A 63 4.08 7.90 -1.10
C ILE A 63 5.27 8.58 -1.74
N GLN A 64 5.53 8.26 -3.00
CA GLN A 64 6.71 8.72 -3.72
C GLN A 64 6.36 9.93 -4.60
N GLY A 65 7.22 10.93 -4.58
CA GLY A 65 7.11 12.13 -5.40
C GLY A 65 8.46 12.61 -5.91
N GLU A 66 8.46 13.72 -6.62
CA GLU A 66 9.68 14.24 -7.24
C GLU A 66 10.72 14.67 -6.20
N ASP A 67 10.30 15.27 -5.09
CA ASP A 67 11.23 15.77 -4.08
C ASP A 67 11.69 14.71 -3.07
N GLY A 68 11.15 13.50 -3.12
CA GLY A 68 11.44 12.44 -2.16
C GLY A 68 10.26 11.50 -1.92
N ALA A 69 10.27 10.83 -0.77
CA ALA A 69 9.20 9.92 -0.37
C ALA A 69 8.74 10.19 1.06
N LEU A 70 7.43 10.09 1.28
CA LEU A 70 6.86 9.93 2.62
C LEU A 70 6.84 8.44 2.96
N VAL A 71 7.58 8.05 3.98
CA VAL A 71 7.65 6.67 4.48
C VAL A 71 6.76 6.55 5.72
N ILE A 72 5.80 5.65 5.67
CA ILE A 72 4.77 5.45 6.68
C ILE A 72 4.91 4.06 7.27
N GLU A 73 5.19 3.99 8.56
CA GLU A 73 5.20 2.75 9.32
C GLU A 73 3.77 2.33 9.63
N LYS A 74 3.36 1.18 9.07
CA LYS A 74 2.01 0.61 9.14
C LYS A 74 0.91 1.61 8.77
N ILE A 75 0.57 1.71 7.47
CA ILE A 75 -0.44 2.65 6.96
C ILE A 75 -1.81 2.58 7.67
N SER A 76 -2.19 1.40 8.17
CA SER A 76 -3.45 1.19 8.90
C SER A 76 -3.50 1.88 10.26
N GLU A 77 -2.35 2.10 10.90
CA GLU A 77 -2.21 2.69 12.24
C GLU A 77 -1.46 4.02 12.23
N CYS A 78 -0.75 4.32 11.13
CA CYS A 78 0.11 5.49 10.96
C CYS A 78 1.07 5.69 12.16
N GLN A 79 1.81 4.64 12.53
CA GLN A 79 2.64 4.65 13.74
C GLN A 79 3.81 5.63 13.67
N LYS A 80 4.38 5.83 12.48
CA LYS A 80 5.46 6.78 12.21
C LYS A 80 5.36 7.30 10.78
N LEU A 81 5.65 8.58 10.61
CA LEU A 81 5.77 9.24 9.31
C LEU A 81 7.16 9.88 9.22
N ALA A 82 7.89 9.60 8.15
CA ALA A 82 9.16 10.26 7.86
C ALA A 82 9.17 10.77 6.43
N PHE A 83 9.69 11.97 6.22
CA PHE A 83 10.01 12.46 4.88
C PHE A 83 11.47 12.14 4.57
N VAL A 84 11.70 11.49 3.44
CA VAL A 84 13.03 11.16 2.91
C VAL A 84 13.24 11.99 1.64
N PRO A 85 13.97 13.13 1.71
CA PRO A 85 14.25 13.95 0.54
C PRO A 85 15.08 13.16 -0.48
N ARG A 86 14.92 13.47 -1.77
CA ARG A 86 15.76 12.91 -2.85
C ARG A 86 17.24 13.18 -2.57
N GLY A 87 18.04 12.12 -2.44
CA GLY A 87 19.48 12.21 -2.11
C GLY A 87 19.80 12.70 -0.70
N GLY A 88 18.78 12.87 0.16
CA GLY A 88 18.90 13.34 1.53
C GLY A 88 18.80 12.23 2.57
N LYS A 89 18.87 12.63 3.84
CA LYS A 89 18.58 11.76 4.99
C LYS A 89 17.14 11.94 5.44
N ALA A 90 16.54 10.85 5.92
CA ALA A 90 15.19 10.84 6.51
C ALA A 90 15.05 11.88 7.64
N ARG A 91 13.88 12.50 7.70
CA ARG A 91 13.47 13.49 8.71
C ARG A 91 12.12 13.05 9.28
N THR A 92 11.97 13.10 10.60
CA THR A 92 10.75 12.69 11.32
C THR A 92 10.11 13.90 11.96
#